data_AF-A0A918KS96-F1
#
_entry.id   AF-A0A918KS96-F1
#
_cell.length_a   1.000
_cell.length_b   1.000
_cell.length_c   1.000
_cell.angle_alpha   90.00
_cell.angle_beta   90.00
_cell.angle_gamma   90.00
#
_symmetry.space_group_name_H-M   'P 1'
#
loop_
_entity.id
_entity.type
_entity.pdbx_description
1 polymer ?
#
loop_
_entity_poly.entity_id
_entity_poly.type
_entity_poly.pdbx_seq_one_letter_code
_entity_poly.pdbx_strand_id
1 'polypeptide(L)'
;MSAAEFFRWFTPIAVGLISAYVASLLALRKFKREKVWDERRTAYKELIETVEEIIYWAEQVRASHCCEPTIGHEGDVNASLRTLAKYSATGALIFSDKFHEVVMNANIRIHKLMFQIDDESMPDLHSEREMADWRLIQATEIRKILEECLPELIRVAKSEQI
;
A
#
# COMPACT_ATOMS: atom_id res chain seq x y z
N MET A 1 -9.55 -46.74 -48.31
CA MET A 1 -10.13 -45.63 -47.53
C MET A 1 -10.02 -44.38 -48.37
N SER A 2 -11.14 -43.80 -48.79
CA SER A 2 -11.13 -42.59 -49.61
C SER A 2 -10.53 -41.44 -48.80
N ALA A 3 -9.75 -40.55 -49.43
CA ALA A 3 -9.18 -39.38 -48.74
C ALA A 3 -10.26 -38.57 -47.99
N ALA A 4 -11.50 -38.56 -48.50
CA ALA A 4 -12.64 -37.90 -47.88
C ALA A 4 -13.07 -38.52 -46.53
N GLU A 5 -12.96 -39.84 -46.36
CA GLU A 5 -13.32 -40.53 -45.10
C GLU A 5 -12.28 -40.26 -44.00
N PHE A 6 -11.00 -40.19 -44.38
CA PHE A 6 -9.91 -39.84 -43.46
C PHE A 6 -10.06 -38.42 -42.92
N PHE A 7 -10.35 -37.43 -43.78
CA PHE A 7 -10.60 -36.06 -43.35
C PHE A 7 -11.83 -35.92 -42.44
N ARG A 8 -12.89 -36.71 -42.69
CA ARG A 8 -14.10 -36.72 -41.85
C ARG A 8 -13.87 -37.28 -40.44
N TRP A 9 -12.93 -38.22 -40.31
CA TRP A 9 -12.56 -38.80 -39.02
C TRP A 9 -11.54 -37.93 -38.25
N PHE A 10 -10.61 -37.29 -38.97
CA PHE A 10 -9.56 -36.46 -38.36
C PHE A 10 -10.05 -35.07 -37.91
N THR A 11 -11.04 -34.49 -38.60
CA THR A 11 -11.61 -33.17 -38.30
C THR A 11 -12.11 -33.01 -36.85
N PRO A 12 -12.91 -33.91 -36.25
CA PRO A 12 -13.35 -33.76 -34.86
C PRO A 12 -12.20 -33.85 -33.86
N ILE A 13 -11.17 -34.65 -34.14
CA ILE A 13 -9.96 -34.77 -33.30
C ILE A 13 -9.16 -33.47 -33.35
N ALA A 14 -8.95 -32.91 -34.55
CA ALA A 14 -8.26 -31.64 -34.73
C ALA A 14 -9.02 -30.48 -34.06
N VAL A 15 -10.35 -30.43 -34.21
CA VAL A 15 -11.20 -29.43 -33.55
C VAL A 15 -11.16 -29.58 -32.02
N GLY A 16 -11.17 -30.81 -31.50
CA GLY A 16 -11.02 -31.08 -30.07
C GLY A 16 -9.68 -30.60 -29.52
N LEU A 17 -8.58 -30.87 -30.23
CA LEU A 17 -7.24 -30.40 -29.85
C LEU A 17 -7.11 -28.87 -29.92
N ILE A 18 -7.59 -28.24 -30.99
CA ILE A 18 -7.54 -26.79 -31.16
C ILE A 18 -8.39 -26.09 -30.10
N SER A 19 -9.60 -26.58 -29.85
CA SER A 19 -10.49 -26.00 -28.82
C SER A 19 -9.90 -26.15 -27.41
N ALA A 20 -9.33 -27.31 -27.06
CA ALA A 20 -8.64 -27.52 -25.79
C ALA A 20 -7.41 -26.58 -25.65
N TYR A 21 -6.64 -26.40 -26.73
CA TYR A 21 -5.50 -25.50 -26.74
C TYR A 21 -5.92 -24.04 -26.52
N VAL A 22 -6.95 -23.57 -27.23
CA VAL A 22 -7.48 -22.21 -27.08
C VAL A 22 -8.07 -22.00 -25.69
N ALA A 23 -8.83 -22.97 -25.17
CA ALA A 23 -9.39 -22.92 -23.83
C ALA A 23 -8.29 -22.83 -22.76
N SER A 24 -7.23 -23.62 -22.88
CA SER A 24 -6.06 -23.56 -21.99
C SER A 24 -5.35 -22.21 -22.07
N LEU A 25 -5.15 -21.67 -23.28
CA LEU A 25 -4.53 -20.36 -23.47
C LEU A 25 -5.34 -19.23 -22.82
N LEU A 26 -6.66 -19.25 -22.97
CA LEU A 26 -7.56 -18.28 -22.36
C LEU A 26 -7.56 -18.43 -20.83
N ALA A 27 -7.59 -19.65 -20.31
CA ALA A 27 -7.51 -19.92 -18.89
C ALA A 27 -6.19 -19.38 -18.29
N LEU A 28 -5.06 -19.64 -18.94
CA LEU A 28 -3.75 -19.13 -18.51
C LEU A 28 -3.69 -17.60 -18.54
N ARG A 29 -4.26 -16.97 -19.58
CA ARG A 29 -4.32 -15.50 -19.67
C ARG A 29 -5.21 -14.89 -18.60
N LYS A 30 -6.34 -15.52 -18.28
CA LYS A 30 -7.24 -15.11 -17.20
C LYS A 30 -6.55 -15.24 -15.85
N PHE A 31 -5.95 -16.41 -15.58
CA PHE A 31 -5.22 -16.67 -14.33
C PHE A 31 -4.07 -15.68 -14.10
N LYS A 32 -3.27 -15.37 -15.13
CA LYS A 32 -2.21 -14.35 -15.02
C LYS A 32 -2.76 -12.97 -14.66
N ARG A 33 -3.88 -12.56 -15.25
CA ARG A 33 -4.52 -11.28 -14.94
C ARG A 33 -5.06 -11.25 -13.52
N GLU A 34 -5.73 -12.32 -13.08
CA GLU A 34 -6.24 -12.44 -11.71
C GLU A 34 -5.10 -12.39 -10.69
N LYS A 35 -3.97 -13.06 -10.97
CA LYS A 35 -2.81 -13.02 -10.10
C LYS A 35 -2.21 -11.62 -9.96
N VAL A 36 -2.01 -10.90 -11.08
CA VAL A 36 -1.51 -9.51 -11.05
C VAL A 36 -2.47 -8.59 -10.31
N TRP A 37 -3.78 -8.80 -10.50
CA TRP A 37 -4.80 -8.05 -9.78
C TRP A 37 -4.74 -8.29 -8.27
N ASP A 38 -4.55 -9.53 -7.84
CA ASP A 38 -4.45 -9.91 -6.44
C ASP A 38 -3.17 -9.36 -5.78
N GLU A 39 -2.05 -9.40 -6.50
CA GLU A 39 -0.79 -8.77 -6.07
C GLU A 39 -0.96 -7.26 -5.88
N ARG A 40 -1.61 -6.57 -6.82
CA ARG A 40 -1.93 -5.14 -6.69
C ARG A 40 -2.81 -4.88 -5.49
N ARG A 41 -3.92 -5.62 -5.34
CA ARG A 41 -4.84 -5.49 -4.21
C ARG A 41 -4.12 -5.66 -2.86
N THR A 42 -3.21 -6.62 -2.79
CA THR A 42 -2.39 -6.86 -1.60
C THR A 42 -1.50 -5.66 -1.29
N ALA A 43 -0.86 -5.07 -2.30
CA ALA A 43 -0.06 -3.86 -2.12
C ALA A 43 -0.89 -2.63 -1.69
N TYR A 44 -2.10 -2.46 -2.24
CA TYR A 44 -3.02 -1.39 -1.80
C TYR A 44 -3.37 -1.55 -0.33
N LYS A 45 -3.70 -2.79 0.06
CA LYS A 45 -4.04 -3.12 1.44
C LYS A 45 -2.86 -2.88 2.37
N GLU A 46 -1.68 -3.39 2.03
CA GLU A 46 -0.45 -3.23 2.81
C GLU A 46 -0.13 -1.75 3.06
N LEU A 47 -0.27 -0.89 2.04
CA LEU A 47 0.00 0.53 2.22
C LEU A 47 -1.04 1.24 3.10
N ILE A 48 -2.32 0.89 2.96
CA ILE A 48 -3.38 1.44 3.80
C ILE A 48 -3.18 1.03 5.26
N GLU A 49 -2.83 -0.24 5.52
CA GLU A 49 -2.48 -0.75 6.85
C GLU A 49 -1.22 -0.04 7.39
N THR A 50 -0.21 0.19 6.56
CA THR A 50 1.00 0.95 6.94
C THR A 50 0.66 2.38 7.37
N VAL A 51 -0.24 3.07 6.66
CA VAL A 51 -0.67 4.42 7.02
C VAL A 51 -1.48 4.41 8.32
N GLU A 52 -2.36 3.44 8.49
CA GLU A 52 -3.14 3.27 9.72
C GLU A 52 -2.25 2.96 10.93
N GLU A 53 -1.21 2.15 10.76
CA GLU A 53 -0.21 1.87 11.81
C GLU A 53 0.54 3.14 12.26
N ILE A 54 0.90 4.03 11.34
CA ILE A 54 1.55 5.31 11.70
C ILE A 54 0.57 6.22 12.45
N ILE A 55 -0.69 6.29 12.02
CA ILE A 55 -1.73 7.06 12.73
C ILE A 55 -1.94 6.49 14.14
N TYR A 56 -1.99 5.16 14.25
CA TYR A 56 -2.15 4.46 15.52
C TYR A 56 -0.98 4.73 16.46
N TRP A 57 0.26 4.69 15.97
CA TRP A 57 1.42 5.09 16.76
C TRP A 57 1.29 6.52 17.30
N ALA A 58 0.84 7.46 16.47
CA ALA A 58 0.70 8.83 16.92
C ALA A 58 -0.33 8.96 18.06
N GLU A 59 -1.40 8.16 18.03
CA GLU A 59 -2.34 8.04 19.14
C GLU A 59 -1.71 7.42 20.37
N GLN A 60 -0.84 6.42 20.22
CA GLN A 60 -0.12 5.82 21.35
C GLN A 60 0.84 6.79 22.02
N VAL A 61 1.55 7.61 21.25
CA VAL A 61 2.41 8.67 21.77
C VAL A 61 1.58 9.67 22.58
N ARG A 62 0.43 10.10 22.03
CA ARG A 62 -0.50 10.99 22.73
C ARG A 62 -1.05 10.38 24.02
N ALA A 63 -1.54 9.14 23.96
CA ALA A 63 -2.09 8.43 25.09
C ALA A 63 -1.04 8.21 26.19
N SER A 64 0.18 7.84 25.82
CA SER A 64 1.30 7.67 26.75
C SER A 64 1.69 8.99 27.42
N HIS A 65 1.69 10.09 26.67
CA HIS A 65 1.91 11.44 27.21
C HIS A 65 0.81 11.87 28.19
N CYS A 66 -0.45 11.49 27.92
CA CYS A 66 -1.62 11.79 28.75
C CYS A 66 -1.91 10.74 29.85
N CYS A 67 -1.06 9.73 30.01
CA CYS A 67 -1.28 8.59 30.93
C CYS A 67 -2.61 7.82 30.68
N GLU A 68 -3.07 7.77 29.44
CA GLU A 68 -4.25 7.01 29.02
C GLU A 68 -3.88 5.54 28.70
N PRO A 69 -4.79 4.58 28.91
CA PRO A 69 -4.54 3.18 28.55
C PRO A 69 -4.51 3.01 27.03
N THR A 70 -3.49 2.32 26.53
CA THR A 70 -3.37 1.92 25.12
C THR A 70 -3.61 0.43 24.94
N ILE A 71 -4.00 0.04 23.73
CA ILE A 71 -4.00 -1.37 23.34
C ILE A 71 -2.52 -1.74 23.15
N GLY A 72 -2.02 -2.73 23.90
CA GLY A 72 -0.58 -3.01 24.09
C GLY A 72 0.18 -3.57 22.89
N HIS A 73 -0.01 -2.99 21.70
CA HIS A 73 0.71 -3.32 20.48
C HIS A 73 1.71 -2.20 20.16
N GLU A 74 2.99 -2.42 20.37
CA GLU A 74 4.03 -1.48 19.94
C GLU A 74 4.30 -1.71 18.44
N GLY A 75 3.82 -0.81 17.58
CA GLY A 75 4.12 -0.81 16.15
C GLY A 75 5.49 -0.20 15.86
N ASP A 76 6.21 -0.72 14.86
CA ASP A 76 7.49 -0.16 14.43
C ASP A 76 7.30 0.93 13.37
N VAL A 77 7.15 2.15 13.84
CA VAL A 77 6.94 3.35 13.01
C VAL A 77 8.04 3.56 11.99
N ASN A 78 9.29 3.25 12.35
CA ASN A 78 10.39 3.45 11.42
C ASN A 78 10.28 2.48 10.25
N ALA A 79 9.84 1.24 10.51
CA ALA A 79 9.52 0.29 9.47
C ALA A 79 8.31 0.76 8.62
N SER A 80 7.25 1.27 9.24
CA SER A 80 6.07 1.76 8.51
C SER A 80 6.38 2.99 7.65
N LEU A 81 7.12 3.97 8.18
CA LEU A 81 7.62 5.14 7.43
C LEU A 81 8.55 4.72 6.30
N ARG A 82 9.43 3.73 6.52
CA ARG A 82 10.31 3.20 5.48
C ARG A 82 9.52 2.52 4.36
N THR A 83 8.44 1.83 4.70
CA THR A 83 7.51 1.20 3.75
C THR A 83 6.75 2.24 2.95
N LEU A 84 6.25 3.30 3.60
CA LEU A 84 5.64 4.45 2.92
C LEU A 84 6.62 5.10 1.93
N ALA A 85 7.87 5.34 2.34
CA ALA A 85 8.91 5.89 1.48
C ALA A 85 9.34 4.94 0.34
N LYS A 86 9.27 3.62 0.56
CA LYS A 86 9.50 2.64 -0.50
C LYS A 86 8.40 2.77 -1.56
N TYR A 87 7.14 2.76 -1.14
CA TYR A 87 6.00 2.85 -2.04
C TYR A 87 5.84 4.23 -2.69
N SER A 88 6.34 5.31 -2.07
CA SER A 88 6.43 6.61 -2.75
C SER A 88 7.43 6.62 -3.90
N ALA A 89 8.50 5.82 -3.84
CA ALA A 89 9.50 5.72 -4.91
C ALA A 89 9.13 4.66 -5.97
N THR A 90 8.67 3.48 -5.56
CA THR A 90 8.43 2.35 -6.47
C THR A 90 6.95 2.12 -6.81
N GLY A 91 6.04 2.85 -6.15
CA GLY A 91 4.59 2.65 -6.26
C GLY A 91 4.02 2.89 -7.65
N ALA A 92 4.67 3.70 -8.49
CA ALA A 92 4.26 3.95 -9.87
C ALA A 92 4.14 2.68 -10.73
N LEU A 93 4.85 1.60 -10.37
CA LEU A 93 4.80 0.33 -11.11
C LEU A 93 3.58 -0.53 -10.74
N ILE A 94 3.04 -0.30 -9.54
CA ILE A 94 2.05 -1.18 -8.91
C ILE A 94 0.69 -0.50 -8.88
N PHE A 95 0.66 0.76 -8.44
CA PHE A 95 -0.53 1.56 -8.23
C PHE A 95 -0.89 2.40 -9.46
N SER A 96 -2.09 2.97 -9.46
CA SER A 96 -2.43 4.03 -10.40
C SER A 96 -1.62 5.30 -10.13
N ASP A 97 -1.50 6.13 -11.17
CA ASP A 97 -0.82 7.42 -11.07
C ASP A 97 -1.43 8.31 -9.97
N LYS A 98 -2.77 8.32 -9.85
CA LYS A 98 -3.47 9.12 -8.83
C LYS A 98 -3.19 8.63 -7.42
N PHE A 99 -3.21 7.31 -7.21
CA PHE A 99 -2.95 6.75 -5.90
C PHE A 99 -1.49 6.98 -5.51
N HIS A 100 -0.58 6.75 -6.45
CA HIS A 100 0.85 7.00 -6.25
C HIS A 100 1.16 8.47 -5.95
N GLU A 101 0.50 9.41 -6.63
CA GLU A 101 0.65 10.85 -6.38
C GLU A 101 0.26 11.24 -4.94
N VAL A 102 -0.85 10.71 -4.43
CA VAL A 102 -1.28 10.95 -3.04
C VAL A 102 -0.23 10.44 -2.04
N VAL A 103 0.29 9.23 -2.26
CA VAL A 103 1.34 8.62 -1.42
C VAL A 103 2.63 9.43 -1.48
N MET A 104 3.03 9.86 -2.67
CA MET A 104 4.23 10.65 -2.89
C MET A 104 4.12 12.01 -2.18
N ASN A 105 2.98 12.70 -2.32
CA ASN A 105 2.73 13.97 -1.67
C ASN A 105 2.73 13.84 -0.13
N ALA A 106 2.13 12.78 0.41
CA ALA A 106 2.17 12.51 1.84
C ALA A 106 3.60 12.28 2.33
N ASN A 107 4.40 11.48 1.62
CA ASN A 107 5.80 11.22 1.97
C ASN A 107 6.65 12.49 1.93
N ILE A 108 6.47 13.36 0.92
CA ILE A 108 7.18 14.64 0.83
C ILE A 108 6.82 15.55 2.01
N ARG A 109 5.52 15.65 2.35
CA ARG A 109 5.05 16.46 3.49
C ARG A 109 5.65 15.96 4.80
N ILE A 110 5.67 14.65 5.03
CA ILE A 110 6.24 14.04 6.24
C ILE A 110 7.75 14.29 6.31
N HIS A 111 8.50 14.05 5.22
CA HIS A 111 9.94 14.32 5.21
C HIS A 111 10.27 15.78 5.48
N LYS A 112 9.53 16.70 4.87
CA LYS A 112 9.71 18.14 5.12
C LYS A 112 9.43 18.49 6.58
N LEU A 113 8.36 17.94 7.14
CA LEU A 113 7.97 18.17 8.53
C LEU A 113 9.04 17.64 9.50
N MET A 114 9.51 16.42 9.30
CA MET A 114 10.57 15.84 10.13
C MET A 114 11.82 16.72 10.11
N PHE A 115 12.26 17.15 8.92
CA PHE A 115 13.41 18.03 8.79
C PHE A 115 13.22 19.38 9.50
N GLN A 116 12.03 20.00 9.37
CA GLN A 116 11.73 21.28 10.02
C GLN A 116 11.68 21.16 11.56
N ILE A 117 11.03 20.12 12.08
CA ILE A 117 10.91 19.90 13.53
C ILE A 117 12.27 19.57 14.14
N ASP A 118 13.07 18.77 13.46
CA ASP A 118 14.44 18.42 13.88
C ASP A 118 15.33 19.68 13.94
N ASP A 119 15.31 20.53 12.90
CA ASP A 119 16.13 21.75 12.83
C ASP A 119 15.68 22.84 13.82
N GLU A 120 14.37 23.02 14.04
CA GLU A 120 13.84 24.15 14.81
C GLU A 120 13.72 23.89 16.31
N SER A 121 13.57 22.63 16.72
CA SER A 121 13.02 22.33 18.05
C SER A 121 13.56 21.09 18.76
N MET A 122 14.58 20.41 18.20
CA MET A 122 15.16 19.24 18.87
C MET A 122 15.76 19.63 20.24
N PRO A 123 15.25 19.07 21.36
CA PRO A 123 15.76 19.39 22.68
C PRO A 123 17.14 18.80 22.94
N ASP A 124 17.85 19.33 23.93
CA ASP A 124 19.03 18.65 24.48
C ASP A 124 18.63 17.28 25.04
N LEU A 125 19.40 16.24 24.69
CA LEU A 125 19.17 14.82 25.03
C LEU A 125 18.99 14.53 26.53
N HIS A 126 19.25 15.50 27.40
CA HIS A 126 19.25 15.36 28.85
C HIS A 126 17.90 15.67 29.53
N SER A 127 16.92 16.22 28.83
CA SER A 127 15.59 16.53 29.38
C SER A 127 14.55 15.52 28.86
N GLU A 128 14.25 14.48 29.66
CA GLU A 128 13.25 13.44 29.29
C GLU A 128 11.87 14.03 28.97
N ARG A 129 11.50 15.11 29.67
CA ARG A 129 10.21 15.79 29.50
C ARG A 129 10.14 16.54 28.17
N GLU A 130 11.17 17.31 27.83
CA GLU A 130 11.21 18.03 26.56
C GLU A 130 11.25 17.06 25.38
N MET A 131 11.95 15.94 25.52
CA MET A 131 11.94 14.87 24.51
C MET A 131 10.56 14.24 24.34
N ALA A 132 9.79 14.07 25.41
CA ALA A 132 8.42 13.56 25.33
C ALA A 132 7.47 14.56 24.65
N ASP A 133 7.57 15.85 25.01
CA ASP A 133 6.80 16.93 24.39
C ASP A 133 7.13 17.06 22.88
N TRP A 134 8.41 16.98 22.54
CA TRP A 134 8.88 17.01 21.15
C TRP A 134 8.34 15.83 20.32
N ARG A 135 8.39 14.61 20.87
CA ARG A 135 7.81 13.42 20.23
C ARG A 135 6.30 13.56 20.03
N LEU A 136 5.59 14.17 20.99
CA LEU A 136 4.16 14.42 20.87
C LEU A 136 3.85 15.38 19.72
N ILE A 137 4.61 16.47 19.59
CA ILE A 137 4.46 17.43 18.49
C ILE A 137 4.67 16.73 17.15
N GLN A 138 5.77 15.99 17.02
CA GLN A 138 6.09 15.24 15.80
C GLN A 138 4.98 14.24 15.45
N ALA A 139 4.54 13.42 16.40
CA ALA A 139 3.47 12.45 16.22
C ALA A 139 2.15 13.11 15.79
N THR A 140 1.77 14.21 16.44
CA THR A 140 0.52 14.93 16.17
C THR A 140 0.50 15.51 14.76
N GLU A 141 1.60 16.10 14.32
CA GLU A 141 1.68 16.71 12.99
C GLU A 141 1.76 15.66 11.87
N ILE A 142 2.51 14.56 12.05
CA ILE A 142 2.53 13.43 11.11
C ILE A 142 1.12 12.86 10.96
N ARG A 143 0.41 12.67 12.08
CA ARG A 143 -0.96 12.18 12.09
C ARG A 143 -1.89 13.06 11.27
N LYS A 144 -1.86 14.38 11.43
CA LYS A 144 -2.71 15.30 10.65
C LYS A 144 -2.52 15.11 9.14
N ILE A 145 -1.27 14.97 8.69
CA ILE A 145 -0.97 14.73 7.26
C ILE A 145 -1.60 13.41 6.80
N LEU A 146 -1.49 12.35 7.62
CA LEU A 146 -1.98 11.03 7.26
C LEU A 146 -3.51 10.88 7.39
N GLU A 147 -4.16 11.58 8.31
CA GLU A 147 -5.62 11.64 8.43
C GLU A 147 -6.28 12.34 7.24
N GLU A 148 -5.60 13.31 6.62
CA GLU A 148 -6.02 13.90 5.34
C GLU A 148 -5.81 12.92 4.17
N CYS A 149 -4.69 12.19 4.18
CA CYS A 149 -4.28 11.29 3.11
C CYS A 149 -5.12 10.00 3.04
N LEU A 150 -5.40 9.38 4.19
CA LEU A 150 -6.02 8.06 4.28
C LEU A 150 -7.41 7.98 3.60
N PRO A 151 -8.34 8.93 3.81
CA PRO A 151 -9.62 8.94 3.11
C PRO A 151 -9.46 9.07 1.59
N GLU A 152 -8.48 9.85 1.13
CA GLU A 152 -8.19 10.00 -0.30
C GLU A 152 -7.64 8.71 -0.90
N LEU A 153 -6.71 8.04 -0.23
CA LEU A 153 -6.20 6.72 -0.64
C LEU A 153 -7.34 5.71 -0.77
N ILE A 154 -8.24 5.63 0.21
CA ILE A 154 -9.40 4.74 0.17
C ILE A 154 -10.35 5.10 -0.97
N ARG A 155 -10.60 6.40 -1.20
CA ARG A 155 -11.47 6.88 -2.28
C ARG A 155 -10.91 6.49 -3.64
N VAL A 156 -9.62 6.71 -3.87
CA VAL A 156 -8.95 6.37 -5.14
C VAL A 156 -8.92 4.86 -5.34
N ALA A 157 -8.55 4.09 -4.31
CA ALA A 157 -8.53 2.62 -4.38
C ALA A 157 -9.92 2.03 -4.69
N LYS A 158 -11.00 2.59 -4.13
CA LYS A 158 -12.39 2.18 -4.44
C LYS A 158 -12.78 2.50 -5.88
N SER A 159 -12.35 3.65 -6.40
CA SER A 159 -12.67 4.05 -7.78
C SER A 159 -12.03 3.16 -8.85
N GLU A 160 -10.97 2.42 -8.48
CA GLU A 160 -10.27 1.49 -9.37
C GLU A 160 -10.82 0.07 -9.33
N GLN A 161 -11.64 -0.27 -8.34
CA GLN A 161 -12.27 -1.60 -8.23
C GLN A 161 -13.45 -1.80 -9.21
N ILE A 162 -13.81 -0.78 -9.99
CA ILE A 162 -14.87 -0.78 -11.02
C ILE A 162 -14.22 -0.78 -12.41
#